data_AF-A0A7Y6ZFK7-F1
#
_entry.id   AF-A0A7Y6ZFK7-F1
#
_cell.length_a   1.000
_cell.length_b   1.000
_cell.length_c   1.000
_cell.angle_alpha   90.00
_cell.angle_beta   90.00
_cell.angle_gamma   90.00
#
_symmetry.space_group_name_H-M   'P 1'
#
loop_
_entity.id
_entity.type
_entity.pdbx_description
1 polymer ?
#
loop_
_entity_poly.entity_id
_entity_poly.type
_entity_poly.pdbx_seq_one_letter_code
_entity_poly.pdbx_strand_id
1 'polypeptide(L)'
;MKQVMTLYGVVLAAAGMAVAALGLEQALLLAYGAIALMALMISATFLWLWQVRATPLALGMSLSWAGSGLTIGWWWAMQIAQSPVWGMEAAMLFLFLSLLIAGAVLHFSVIQGSFGLSGLSFLWPVLGALLVSFGVLLLL
;
A
#
# COMPACT_ATOMS: atom_id res chain seq x y z
N MET A 1 -1.21 22.70 -3.20
CA MET A 1 -0.03 22.63 -2.30
C MET A 1 -0.36 23.01 -0.87
N LYS A 2 -0.84 24.24 -0.57
CA LYS A 2 -1.18 24.64 0.82
C LYS A 2 -2.15 23.68 1.53
N GLN A 3 -3.19 23.23 0.85
CA GLN A 3 -4.17 22.27 1.39
C GLN A 3 -3.55 20.92 1.81
N VAL A 4 -2.59 20.40 1.02
CA VAL A 4 -1.90 19.15 1.35
C VAL A 4 -1.05 19.31 2.61
N MET A 5 -0.35 20.44 2.73
CA MET A 5 0.42 20.77 3.93
C MET A 5 -0.48 20.94 5.15
N THR A 6 -1.62 21.62 5.00
CA THR A 6 -2.61 21.76 6.08
C THR A 6 -3.16 20.40 6.51
N LEU A 7 -3.57 19.56 5.56
CA LEU A 7 -4.08 18.22 5.86
C LEU A 7 -3.03 17.37 6.58
N TYR A 8 -1.79 17.37 6.08
CA TYR A 8 -0.69 16.65 6.73
C TYR A 8 -0.46 17.15 8.16
N GLY A 9 -0.44 18.48 8.38
CA GLY A 9 -0.29 19.07 9.70
C GLY A 9 -1.40 18.67 10.66
N VAL A 10 -2.65 18.63 10.19
CA VAL A 10 -3.81 18.18 10.99
C VAL A 10 -3.69 16.70 11.36
N VAL A 11 -3.36 15.83 10.40
CA VAL A 11 -3.19 14.39 10.66
C VAL A 11 -2.03 14.14 11.61
N LEU A 12 -0.92 14.85 11.46
CA LEU A 12 0.24 14.75 12.35
C LEU A 12 -0.09 15.21 13.77
N ALA A 13 -0.80 16.34 13.92
CA ALA A 13 -1.25 16.81 15.23
C ALA A 13 -2.20 15.82 15.89
N ALA A 14 -3.14 15.25 15.13
CA ALA A 14 -4.05 14.20 15.62
C ALA A 14 -3.29 12.95 16.07
N ALA A 15 -2.28 12.52 15.31
CA ALA A 15 -1.42 11.40 15.70
C ALA A 15 -0.63 11.70 16.99
N GLY A 16 -0.08 12.92 17.12
CA GLY A 16 0.59 13.37 18.34
C GLY A 16 -0.34 13.38 19.56
N MET A 17 -1.57 13.85 19.40
CA MET A 17 -2.60 13.79 20.45
C MET A 17 -2.98 12.35 20.81
N ALA A 18 -3.10 11.45 19.82
CA ALA A 18 -3.37 10.04 20.06
C ALA A 18 -2.24 9.38 20.87
N VAL A 19 -0.98 9.65 20.54
CA VAL A 19 0.18 9.18 21.32
C VAL A 19 0.15 9.72 22.74
N ALA A 20 -0.13 11.01 22.91
CA ALA A 20 -0.20 11.64 24.23
C ALA A 20 -1.34 11.07 25.11
N ALA A 21 -2.48 10.72 24.49
CA ALA A 21 -3.66 10.23 25.21
C ALA A 21 -3.66 8.71 25.45
N LEU A 22 -3.14 7.92 24.50
CA LEU A 22 -3.26 6.46 24.49
C LEU A 22 -1.93 5.74 24.75
N GLY A 23 -0.79 6.42 24.62
CA GLY A 23 0.52 5.80 24.52
C GLY A 23 0.87 5.41 23.07
N LEU A 24 2.16 5.20 22.81
CA LEU A 24 2.69 4.96 21.46
C LEU A 24 2.13 3.68 20.83
N GLU A 25 2.09 2.59 21.61
CA GLU A 25 1.67 1.27 21.12
C GLU A 25 0.20 1.27 20.67
N GLN A 26 -0.71 1.77 21.51
CA GLN A 26 -2.14 1.83 21.23
C GLN A 26 -2.45 2.83 20.10
N ALA A 27 -1.73 3.96 20.05
CA ALA A 27 -1.85 4.92 18.96
C ALA A 27 -1.42 4.32 17.60
N LEU A 28 -0.33 3.53 17.57
CA LEU A 28 0.10 2.81 16.37
C LEU A 28 -0.91 1.74 15.96
N LEU A 29 -1.44 0.96 16.91
CA LEU A 29 -2.46 -0.04 16.62
C LEU A 29 -3.72 0.59 15.99
N LEU A 30 -4.17 1.72 16.53
CA LEU A 30 -5.27 2.51 15.97
C LEU A 30 -4.95 3.00 14.55
N ALA A 31 -3.75 3.56 14.34
CA ALA A 31 -3.34 4.08 13.04
C ALA A 31 -3.26 2.98 11.98
N TYR A 32 -2.72 1.80 12.32
CA TYR A 32 -2.66 0.65 11.40
C TYR A 32 -4.05 0.15 11.01
N GLY A 33 -4.98 0.03 11.97
CA GLY A 33 -6.35 -0.35 11.68
C GLY A 33 -7.05 0.67 10.78
N ALA A 34 -6.91 1.96 11.10
CA ALA A 34 -7.51 3.04 10.32
C ALA A 34 -7.01 3.05 8.86
N ILE A 35 -5.69 2.97 8.64
CA ILE A 35 -5.14 2.99 7.28
C ILE A 35 -5.47 1.71 6.50
N ALA A 36 -5.50 0.55 7.16
CA ALA A 36 -5.91 -0.71 6.51
C ALA A 36 -7.35 -0.62 5.99
N LEU A 37 -8.29 -0.16 6.82
CA LEU A 37 -9.69 -0.02 6.43
C LEU A 37 -9.89 1.03 5.33
N MET A 38 -9.25 2.20 5.46
CA MET A 38 -9.31 3.23 4.41
C MET A 38 -8.73 2.71 3.09
N ALA A 39 -7.61 1.99 3.11
CA ALA A 39 -7.02 1.39 1.93
C ALA A 39 -7.97 0.39 1.24
N LEU A 40 -8.64 -0.47 2.01
CA LEU A 40 -9.62 -1.41 1.45
C LEU A 40 -10.85 -0.69 0.87
N MET A 41 -11.34 0.37 1.52
CA MET A 41 -12.44 1.20 0.99
C MET A 41 -12.05 1.91 -0.31
N ILE A 42 -10.84 2.46 -0.37
CA ILE A 42 -10.30 3.08 -1.58
C ILE A 42 -10.20 2.04 -2.69
N SER A 43 -9.68 0.84 -2.40
CA SER A 43 -9.61 -0.26 -3.34
C SER A 43 -10.98 -0.62 -3.91
N ALA A 44 -11.98 -0.86 -3.04
CA ALA A 44 -13.34 -1.16 -3.46
C ALA A 44 -13.95 -0.06 -4.35
N THR A 45 -13.71 1.21 -4.00
CA THR A 45 -14.18 2.35 -4.78
C THR A 45 -13.54 2.39 -6.17
N PHE A 46 -12.22 2.16 -6.27
CA PHE A 46 -11.53 2.13 -7.55
C PHE A 46 -11.88 0.89 -8.37
N LEU A 47 -12.16 -0.24 -7.73
CA LEU A 47 -12.66 -1.44 -8.41
C LEU A 47 -14.04 -1.18 -9.04
N TRP A 48 -14.93 -0.52 -8.30
CA TRP A 48 -16.22 -0.08 -8.83
C TRP A 48 -16.05 0.91 -10.00
N LEU A 49 -15.16 1.90 -9.86
CA LEU A 49 -14.85 2.83 -10.95
C LEU A 49 -14.28 2.11 -12.19
N TRP A 50 -13.47 1.08 -11.99
CA TRP A 50 -12.98 0.24 -13.07
C TRP A 50 -14.11 -0.54 -13.73
N GLN A 51 -15.06 -1.11 -12.98
CA GLN A 51 -16.24 -1.78 -13.56
C GLN A 51 -17.06 -0.82 -14.45
N VAL A 52 -17.16 0.45 -14.07
CA VAL A 52 -17.92 1.46 -14.83
C VAL A 52 -17.16 2.02 -16.03
N ARG A 53 -15.83 2.22 -15.93
CA ARG A 53 -15.04 2.96 -16.93
C ARG A 53 -13.91 2.16 -17.61
N ALA A 54 -13.64 0.95 -17.14
CA ALA A 54 -12.60 0.04 -17.62
C ALA A 54 -11.18 0.63 -17.74
N THR A 55 -10.84 1.67 -16.97
CA THR A 55 -9.53 2.32 -17.11
C THR A 55 -8.41 1.52 -16.41
N PRO A 56 -7.24 1.30 -17.06
CA PRO A 56 -6.11 0.63 -16.44
C PRO A 56 -5.61 1.32 -15.16
N LEU A 57 -5.73 2.66 -15.12
CA LEU A 57 -5.35 3.46 -13.95
C LEU A 57 -6.21 3.13 -12.72
N ALA A 58 -7.53 3.01 -12.89
CA ALA A 58 -8.41 2.65 -11.78
C ALA A 58 -8.14 1.22 -11.28
N LEU A 59 -7.83 0.29 -12.19
CA LEU A 59 -7.47 -1.07 -11.80
C LEU A 59 -6.13 -1.10 -11.03
N GLY A 60 -5.13 -0.33 -11.49
CA GLY A 60 -3.84 -0.18 -10.79
C GLY A 60 -4.02 0.38 -9.37
N MET A 61 -4.87 1.40 -9.20
CA MET A 61 -5.22 1.94 -7.88
C MET A 61 -5.92 0.87 -7.03
N SER A 62 -6.91 0.18 -7.58
CA SER A 62 -7.64 -0.87 -6.85
C SER A 62 -6.71 -1.94 -6.30
N LEU A 63 -5.82 -2.49 -7.13
CA LEU A 63 -4.92 -3.58 -6.72
C LEU A 63 -3.84 -3.12 -5.74
N SER A 64 -3.26 -1.93 -5.94
CA SER A 64 -2.25 -1.39 -5.03
C SER A 64 -2.81 -1.08 -3.65
N TRP A 65 -4.01 -0.48 -3.57
CA TRP A 65 -4.69 -0.24 -2.30
C TRP A 65 -5.21 -1.52 -1.65
N ALA A 66 -5.65 -2.53 -2.44
CA ALA A 66 -6.01 -3.85 -1.91
C ALA A 66 -4.80 -4.51 -1.24
N GLY A 67 -3.67 -4.59 -1.96
CA GLY A 67 -2.45 -5.20 -1.44
C GLY A 67 -1.92 -4.48 -0.20
N SER A 68 -1.95 -3.14 -0.19
CA SER A 68 -1.57 -2.34 0.98
C SER A 68 -2.50 -2.58 2.17
N GLY A 69 -3.81 -2.50 1.94
CA GLY A 69 -4.83 -2.67 2.98
C GLY A 69 -4.84 -4.08 3.57
N LEU A 70 -4.68 -5.11 2.75
CA LEU A 70 -4.59 -6.51 3.20
C LEU A 70 -3.28 -6.78 3.94
N THR A 71 -2.15 -6.25 3.47
CA THR A 71 -0.85 -6.41 4.14
C THR A 71 -0.86 -5.75 5.51
N ILE A 72 -1.26 -4.48 5.60
CA ILE A 72 -1.33 -3.75 6.87
C ILE A 72 -2.42 -4.34 7.77
N GLY A 73 -3.58 -4.69 7.20
CA GLY A 73 -4.69 -5.30 7.92
C GLY A 73 -4.34 -6.67 8.51
N TRP A 74 -3.53 -7.46 7.81
CA TRP A 74 -2.99 -8.73 8.33
C TRP A 74 -2.14 -8.48 9.57
N TRP A 75 -1.16 -7.56 9.48
CA TRP A 75 -0.32 -7.18 10.61
C TRP A 75 -1.14 -6.64 11.79
N TRP A 76 -2.13 -5.79 11.51
CA TRP A 76 -3.03 -5.25 12.52
C TRP A 76 -3.85 -6.33 13.23
N ALA A 77 -4.41 -7.29 12.47
CA ALA A 77 -5.16 -8.42 13.03
C ALA A 77 -4.28 -9.30 13.92
N MET A 78 -3.03 -9.55 13.53
CA MET A 78 -2.07 -10.32 14.32
C MET A 78 -1.75 -9.65 15.66
N GLN A 79 -1.57 -8.32 15.66
CA GLN A 79 -1.33 -7.56 16.89
C GLN A 79 -2.54 -7.61 17.84
N ILE A 80 -3.77 -7.55 17.32
CA ILE A 80 -5.00 -7.71 18.11
C ILE A 80 -5.08 -9.13 18.71
N ALA A 81 -4.74 -10.15 17.92
CA ALA A 81 -4.79 -11.54 18.34
C ALA A 81 -3.68 -11.91 19.35
N GLN A 82 -2.72 -11.01 19.62
CA GLN A 82 -1.55 -11.26 20.46
C GLN A 82 -0.79 -12.54 20.08
N SER A 83 -0.86 -12.95 18.81
CA SER A 83 -0.33 -14.23 18.34
C SER A 83 1.11 -14.06 17.83
N PRO A 84 2.11 -14.73 18.43
CA PRO A 84 3.51 -14.57 18.05
C PRO A 84 3.98 -15.78 17.24
N VAL A 85 3.44 -16.06 16.04
CA VAL A 85 4.00 -17.14 15.21
C VAL A 85 3.99 -16.82 13.72
N TRP A 86 5.20 -16.75 13.16
CA TRP A 86 5.45 -16.67 11.73
C TRP A 86 5.46 -18.11 11.18
N GLY A 87 4.44 -18.45 10.38
CA GLY A 87 4.20 -19.77 9.78
C GLY A 87 3.44 -19.63 8.46
N MET A 88 2.45 -20.48 8.12
CA MET A 88 1.62 -20.42 6.89
C MET A 88 1.13 -19.01 6.46
N GLU A 89 1.10 -18.06 7.39
CA GLU A 89 0.88 -16.63 7.21
C GLU A 89 1.83 -15.96 6.19
N ALA A 90 3.06 -16.47 6.02
CA ALA A 90 4.01 -15.97 5.03
C ALA A 90 3.49 -16.11 3.59
N ALA A 91 2.80 -17.22 3.28
CA ALA A 91 2.24 -17.45 1.94
C ALA A 91 1.09 -16.48 1.63
N MET A 92 0.24 -16.16 2.62
CA MET A 92 -0.82 -15.16 2.45
C MET A 92 -0.25 -13.76 2.26
N LEU A 93 0.84 -13.42 2.95
CA LEU A 93 1.55 -12.16 2.70
C LEU A 93 2.07 -12.09 1.27
N PHE A 94 2.61 -13.18 0.70
CA PHE A 94 2.98 -13.20 -0.73
C PHE A 94 1.79 -12.97 -1.66
N LEU A 95 0.59 -13.46 -1.32
CA LEU A 95 -0.62 -13.17 -2.10
C LEU A 95 -0.96 -11.67 -2.08
N PHE A 96 -0.95 -11.05 -0.90
CA PHE A 96 -1.26 -9.62 -0.76
C PHE A 96 -0.19 -8.73 -1.40
N LEU A 97 1.08 -9.09 -1.25
CA LEU A 97 2.19 -8.42 -1.91
C LEU A 97 2.12 -8.58 -3.43
N SER A 98 1.67 -9.73 -3.94
CA SER A 98 1.48 -9.92 -5.38
C SER A 98 0.42 -8.96 -5.93
N LEU A 99 -0.68 -8.71 -5.21
CA LEU A 99 -1.67 -7.70 -5.58
C LEU A 99 -1.06 -6.29 -5.59
N LEU A 100 -0.30 -5.95 -4.54
CA LEU A 100 0.37 -4.65 -4.43
C LEU A 100 1.34 -4.42 -5.59
N ILE A 101 2.18 -5.41 -5.89
CA ILE A 101 3.16 -5.38 -6.97
C ILE A 101 2.45 -5.27 -8.32
N ALA A 102 1.41 -6.07 -8.57
CA ALA A 102 0.64 -5.99 -9.81
C ALA A 102 0.03 -4.59 -10.01
N GLY A 103 -0.54 -4.00 -8.95
CA GLY A 103 -1.04 -2.63 -8.98
C GLY A 103 0.05 -1.60 -9.31
N ALA A 104 1.23 -1.71 -8.67
CA ALA A 104 2.37 -0.84 -8.95
C ALA A 104 2.88 -0.97 -10.38
N VAL A 105 2.96 -2.20 -10.92
CA VAL A 105 3.37 -2.45 -12.31
C VAL A 105 2.38 -1.84 -13.30
N LEU A 106 1.07 -1.97 -13.05
CA LEU A 106 0.03 -1.30 -13.85
C LEU A 106 0.16 0.23 -13.79
N HIS A 107 0.53 0.79 -12.65
CA HIS A 107 0.80 2.24 -12.57
C HIS A 107 1.96 2.65 -13.47
N PHE A 108 3.07 1.93 -13.46
CA PHE A 108 4.18 2.24 -14.35
C PHE A 108 3.80 2.09 -15.84
N SER A 109 2.96 1.10 -16.18
CA SER A 109 2.51 0.91 -17.57
C SER A 109 1.64 2.06 -18.09
N VAL A 110 0.93 2.76 -17.21
CA VAL A 110 0.18 4.00 -17.53
C VAL A 110 1.10 5.22 -17.50
N ILE A 111 1.97 5.33 -16.49
CA ILE A 111 2.87 6.48 -16.30
C ILE A 111 3.86 6.63 -17.46
N GLN A 112 4.38 5.52 -18.02
CA GLN A 112 5.31 5.57 -19.15
C GLN A 112 4.79 6.41 -20.32
N GLY A 113 3.47 6.41 -20.56
CA GLY A 113 2.85 7.17 -21.63
C GLY A 113 2.94 8.69 -21.42
N SER A 114 2.99 9.15 -20.17
CA SER A 114 3.20 10.57 -19.84
C SER A 114 4.61 11.06 -20.21
N PHE A 115 5.56 10.14 -20.35
CA PHE A 115 6.92 10.41 -20.79
C PHE A 115 7.14 10.16 -22.29
N GLY A 116 6.09 9.84 -23.04
CA GLY A 116 6.19 9.48 -24.46
C GLY A 116 6.84 8.12 -24.72
N LEU A 117 6.97 7.28 -23.69
CA LEU A 117 7.51 5.91 -23.80
C LEU A 117 6.40 4.92 -24.16
N SER A 118 6.78 3.79 -24.76
CA SER A 118 5.85 2.75 -25.20
C SER A 118 6.40 1.33 -25.00
N GLY A 119 5.55 0.33 -25.28
CA GLY A 119 5.91 -1.08 -25.16
C GLY A 119 6.15 -1.49 -23.70
N LEU A 120 7.28 -2.17 -23.47
CA LEU A 120 7.67 -2.70 -22.16
C LEU A 120 8.59 -1.76 -21.37
N SER A 121 8.68 -0.48 -21.77
CA SER A 121 9.57 0.49 -21.11
C SER A 121 9.24 0.70 -19.63
N PHE A 122 7.98 0.48 -19.23
CA PHE A 122 7.55 0.50 -17.84
C PHE A 122 8.23 -0.56 -16.95
N LEU A 123 8.87 -1.59 -17.51
CA LEU A 123 9.59 -2.60 -16.74
C LEU A 123 10.92 -2.08 -16.17
N TRP A 124 11.50 -1.02 -16.74
CA TRP A 124 12.74 -0.44 -16.22
C TRP A 124 12.71 -0.09 -14.73
N PRO A 125 11.73 0.71 -14.23
CA PRO A 125 11.63 0.98 -12.79
C PRO A 125 11.34 -0.28 -11.97
N VAL A 126 10.62 -1.26 -12.51
CA VAL A 126 10.30 -2.52 -11.83
C VAL A 126 11.57 -3.36 -11.64
N LEU A 127 12.32 -3.58 -12.71
CA LEU A 127 13.60 -4.30 -12.68
C LEU A 127 14.62 -3.57 -11.83
N GLY A 128 14.68 -2.24 -11.92
CA GLY A 128 15.54 -1.42 -11.06
C GLY A 128 15.24 -1.63 -9.57
N ALA A 129 13.96 -1.60 -9.17
CA ALA A 129 13.55 -1.86 -7.79
C ALA A 129 13.90 -3.30 -7.35
N LEU A 130 13.68 -4.30 -8.21
CA LEU A 130 14.04 -5.69 -7.93
C LEU A 130 15.55 -5.88 -7.76
N LEU A 131 16.37 -5.28 -8.64
CA LEU A 131 17.82 -5.35 -8.58
C LEU A 131 18.37 -4.69 -7.31
N VAL A 132 17.82 -3.52 -6.92
CA VAL A 132 18.20 -2.86 -5.67
C VAL A 132 17.83 -3.72 -4.46
N SER A 133 16.61 -4.25 -4.42
CA SER A 133 16.15 -5.14 -3.35
C SER A 133 16.99 -6.42 -3.25
N PHE A 134 17.31 -7.03 -4.40
CA PHE A 134 18.20 -8.18 -4.48
C PHE A 134 19.63 -7.84 -4.01
N GLY A 135 20.14 -6.66 -4.36
CA GLY A 135 21.42 -6.15 -3.88
C GLY A 135 21.47 -6.05 -2.36
N VAL A 136 20.40 -5.58 -1.71
CA VAL A 136 20.30 -5.56 -0.23
C VAL A 136 20.42 -6.98 0.34
N LEU A 137 19.76 -7.96 -0.28
CA LEU A 137 19.85 -9.36 0.18
C LEU A 137 21.28 -9.91 0.10
N LEU A 138 22.07 -9.51 -0.90
CA LEU A 138 23.47 -9.93 -1.02
C LEU A 138 24.41 -9.28 0.00
N LEU A 139 23.97 -8.21 0.67
CA LEU A 139 24.74 -7.49 1.69
C LEU A 139 24.41 -7.96 3.13
N LEU A 140 23.36 -8.76 3.31
CA LEU A 140 22.95 -9.36 4.59
C LEU A 140 23.67 -10.69 4.79
#